data_AF-A0AAV4Y401-F1
#
_entry.id   AF-A0AAV4Y401-F1
#
_cell.length_a   1.000
_cell.length_b   1.000
_cell.length_c   1.000
_cell.angle_alpha   90.00
_cell.angle_beta   90.00
_cell.angle_gamma   90.00
#
_symmetry.space_group_name_H-M   'P 1'
#
loop_
_entity.id
_entity.type
_entity.pdbx_description
1 polymer ?
#
loop_
_entity_poly.entity_id
_entity_poly.type
_entity_poly.pdbx_seq_one_letter_code
_entity_poly.pdbx_strand_id
1 'polypeptide(L)'
;MIGVVDGPVTWFRESVVVPNQQHYPYYHRHYPRVPTIDECYENDAPCMYEANLQFKRDMRVDGAIVNILRQRKLECVRYEGHERHERCKKIFDEYAEAELNYFIKYGDLGAFPTAKWAYMKQKHRMVHERRKAAGTWNPEK
;
A
#
# COMPACT_ATOMS: atom_id res chain seq x y z
N MET A 1 30.09 -19.97 -17.49
CA MET A 1 30.10 -19.33 -16.15
C MET A 1 29.55 -20.21 -15.02
N ILE A 2 28.78 -21.27 -15.31
CA ILE A 2 28.13 -22.09 -14.27
C ILE A 2 29.15 -22.82 -13.36
N GLY A 3 30.19 -23.47 -13.90
CA GLY A 3 31.10 -24.29 -13.06
C GLY A 3 32.04 -23.54 -12.11
N VAL A 4 32.48 -22.33 -12.45
CA VAL A 4 33.55 -21.62 -11.69
C VAL A 4 32.97 -20.83 -10.50
N VAL A 5 31.73 -20.37 -10.59
CA VAL A 5 31.09 -19.53 -9.56
C VAL A 5 29.94 -20.26 -8.88
N ASP A 6 29.07 -20.93 -9.63
CA ASP A 6 27.92 -21.61 -9.05
C ASP A 6 28.36 -22.80 -8.18
N GLY A 7 29.32 -23.59 -8.66
CA GLY A 7 29.89 -24.74 -7.95
C GLY A 7 30.38 -24.44 -6.52
N PRO A 8 31.28 -23.45 -6.30
CA PRO A 8 31.71 -23.11 -4.94
C PRO A 8 30.60 -22.47 -4.10
N VAL A 9 29.65 -21.74 -4.70
CA VAL A 9 28.53 -21.12 -3.98
C VAL A 9 27.52 -22.16 -3.49
N THR A 10 27.15 -23.13 -4.33
CA THR A 10 26.28 -24.24 -3.94
C THR A 10 26.94 -25.10 -2.87
N TRP A 11 28.23 -25.43 -3.04
CA TRP A 11 29.01 -26.14 -2.03
C TRP A 11 28.99 -25.42 -0.66
N PHE A 12 29.19 -24.11 -0.64
CA PHE A 12 29.18 -23.33 0.60
C PHE A 12 27.79 -23.29 1.25
N ARG A 13 26.73 -23.14 0.44
CA ARG A 13 25.34 -23.18 0.92
C ARG A 13 25.03 -24.50 1.60
N GLU A 14 25.37 -25.61 0.95
CA GLU A 14 25.07 -26.96 1.43
C GLU A 14 25.96 -27.38 2.62
N SER A 15 27.25 -27.05 2.57
CA SER A 15 28.22 -27.51 3.57
C SER A 15 28.26 -26.63 4.82
N VAL A 16 27.96 -25.33 4.70
CA VAL A 16 28.14 -24.36 5.80
C VAL A 16 26.82 -23.71 6.23
N VAL A 17 26.01 -23.20 5.29
CA VAL A 17 24.83 -22.39 5.63
C VAL A 17 23.68 -23.27 6.13
N VAL A 18 23.28 -24.28 5.36
CA VAL A 18 22.12 -25.13 5.67
C VAL A 18 22.29 -25.89 7.01
N PRO A 19 23.44 -26.53 7.31
CA PRO A 19 23.61 -27.24 8.58
C PRO A 19 23.63 -26.31 9.79
N ASN A 20 24.06 -25.06 9.60
CA ASN A 20 24.15 -24.06 10.68
C ASN A 20 22.86 -23.21 10.82
N GLN A 21 21.86 -23.42 9.96
CA GLN A 21 20.61 -22.67 9.97
C GLN A 21 19.68 -23.15 11.09
N GLN A 22 19.52 -22.32 12.12
CA GLN A 22 18.55 -22.57 13.19
C GLN A 22 17.12 -22.47 12.65
N HIS A 23 16.36 -23.56 12.72
CA HIS A 23 14.95 -23.60 12.33
C HIS A 23 14.07 -23.37 13.55
N TYR A 24 13.45 -22.20 13.62
CA TYR A 24 12.46 -21.84 14.64
C TYR A 24 11.18 -21.34 13.97
N PRO A 25 10.00 -21.65 14.53
CA PRO A 25 8.74 -21.18 13.96
C PRO A 25 8.63 -19.66 14.13
N TYR A 26 8.25 -18.98 13.06
CA TYR A 26 7.82 -17.58 13.09
C TYR A 26 6.35 -17.50 12.66
N TYR A 27 5.60 -16.61 13.29
CA TYR A 27 4.16 -16.44 12.99
C TYR A 27 3.89 -15.03 12.51
N HIS A 28 2.97 -14.92 11.55
CA HIS A 28 2.48 -13.62 11.13
C HIS A 28 1.61 -13.01 12.23
N ARG A 29 1.84 -11.74 12.57
CA ARG A 29 1.07 -11.07 13.61
C ARG A 29 -0.29 -10.65 13.07
N HIS A 30 -1.35 -11.11 13.73
CA HIS A 30 -2.71 -10.70 13.45
C HIS A 30 -3.13 -9.57 14.41
N TYR A 31 -3.60 -8.46 13.85
CA TYR A 31 -4.17 -7.36 14.62
C TYR A 31 -5.70 -7.38 14.47
N PRO A 32 -6.47 -7.47 15.57
CA PRO A 32 -7.91 -7.30 15.48
C PRO A 32 -8.26 -5.87 15.04
N ARG A 33 -9.45 -5.70 14.46
CA ARG A 33 -9.96 -4.37 14.11
C ARG A 33 -10.40 -3.64 15.38
N VAL A 34 -10.15 -2.34 15.39
CA VAL A 34 -10.53 -1.35 16.40
C VAL A 34 -11.60 -0.44 15.76
N PRO A 35 -12.49 0.18 16.55
CA PRO A 35 -13.34 1.28 16.10
C PRO A 35 -12.61 2.32 15.25
N THR A 36 -13.28 2.80 14.21
CA THR A 36 -12.72 3.84 13.32
C THR A 36 -12.94 5.24 13.90
N ILE A 37 -12.26 6.24 13.33
CA ILE A 37 -12.23 7.60 13.90
C ILE A 37 -13.59 8.31 13.92
N ASP A 38 -14.53 7.85 13.11
CA ASP A 38 -15.90 8.34 13.03
C ASP A 38 -16.80 7.84 14.15
N GLU A 39 -16.45 6.73 14.80
CA GLU A 39 -17.16 6.15 15.94
C GLU A 39 -16.67 6.71 17.28
N CYS A 40 -15.46 7.27 17.31
CA CYS A 40 -14.87 7.86 18.51
C CYS A 40 -15.50 9.22 18.87
N TYR A 41 -15.66 9.48 20.17
CA TYR A 41 -16.01 10.80 20.68
C TYR A 41 -14.85 11.79 20.55
N GLU A 42 -15.16 13.10 20.44
CA GLU A 42 -14.16 14.15 20.19
C GLU A 42 -13.08 14.26 21.29
N ASN A 43 -13.42 13.90 22.53
CA ASN A 43 -12.53 13.98 23.69
C ASN A 43 -12.00 12.60 24.16
N ASP A 44 -12.27 11.53 23.42
CA ASP A 44 -11.82 10.18 23.76
C ASP A 44 -10.42 9.92 23.18
N ALA A 45 -9.39 10.30 23.94
CA ALA A 45 -7.99 10.16 23.53
C ALA A 45 -7.57 8.70 23.29
N PRO A 46 -7.92 7.71 24.14
CA PRO A 46 -7.65 6.31 23.88
C PRO A 46 -8.23 5.80 22.55
N CYS A 47 -9.53 6.04 22.29
CA CYS A 47 -10.17 5.60 21.04
C CYS A 47 -9.47 6.21 19.81
N MET A 48 -9.25 7.53 19.84
CA MET A 48 -8.54 8.23 18.75
C MET A 48 -7.11 7.73 18.55
N TYR A 49 -6.42 7.33 19.62
CA TYR A 49 -5.06 6.79 19.55
C TYR A 49 -5.03 5.43 18.87
N GLU A 50 -5.90 4.51 19.26
CA GLU A 50 -5.98 3.17 18.67
C GLU A 50 -6.43 3.23 17.19
N ALA A 51 -7.42 4.06 16.87
CA ALA A 51 -7.87 4.31 15.50
C ALA A 51 -6.72 4.87 14.62
N ASN A 52 -5.92 5.79 15.16
CA ASN A 52 -4.74 6.32 14.46
C ASN A 52 -3.66 5.25 14.26
N LEU A 53 -3.45 4.35 15.22
CA LEU A 53 -2.52 3.23 15.05
C LEU A 53 -2.99 2.27 13.95
N GLN A 54 -4.28 1.94 13.91
CA GLN A 54 -4.85 1.13 12.85
C GLN A 54 -4.69 1.80 11.49
N PHE A 55 -5.04 3.08 11.38
CA PHE A 55 -4.87 3.87 10.16
C PHE A 55 -3.42 3.86 9.65
N LYS A 56 -2.44 4.04 10.54
CA LYS A 56 -1.01 4.00 10.17
C LYS A 56 -0.56 2.61 9.70
N ARG A 57 -1.10 1.53 10.28
CA ARG A 57 -0.83 0.16 9.81
C ARG A 57 -1.43 -0.05 8.43
N ASP A 58 -2.70 0.30 8.25
CA ASP A 58 -3.39 0.17 6.96
C ASP A 58 -2.69 1.01 5.87
N MET A 59 -2.22 2.22 6.19
CA MET A 59 -1.46 3.05 5.25
C MET A 59 -0.15 2.40 4.79
N ARG A 60 0.55 1.68 5.67
CA ARG A 60 1.76 0.93 5.31
C ARG A 60 1.42 -0.29 4.45
N VAL A 61 0.32 -0.99 4.77
CA VAL A 61 -0.17 -2.13 3.99
C VAL A 61 -0.56 -1.68 2.59
N ASP A 62 -1.35 -0.62 2.46
CA ASP A 62 -1.76 -0.06 1.17
C ASP A 62 -0.54 0.42 0.36
N GLY A 63 0.45 1.03 1.01
CA GLY A 63 1.71 1.41 0.36
C GLY A 63 2.51 0.19 -0.14
N ALA A 64 2.52 -0.90 0.62
CA ALA A 64 3.13 -2.16 0.20
C ALA A 64 2.39 -2.79 -0.99
N ILE A 65 1.04 -2.72 -1.01
CA ILE A 65 0.22 -3.19 -2.14
C ILE A 65 0.59 -2.44 -3.42
N VAL A 66 0.63 -1.11 -3.38
CA VAL A 66 1.04 -0.29 -4.54
C VAL A 66 2.47 -0.62 -4.98
N ASN A 67 3.38 -0.84 -4.03
CA ASN A 67 4.77 -1.23 -4.34
C ASN A 67 4.85 -2.60 -5.04
N ILE A 68 4.05 -3.59 -4.62
CA ILE A 68 3.98 -4.91 -5.29
C ILE A 68 3.47 -4.76 -6.72
N LEU A 69 2.41 -3.96 -6.93
CA LEU A 69 1.88 -3.71 -8.27
C LEU A 69 2.90 -2.98 -9.15
N ARG A 70 3.68 -2.06 -8.57
CA ARG A 70 4.80 -1.40 -9.27
C ARG A 70 5.88 -2.41 -9.68
N GLN A 71 6.24 -3.34 -8.82
CA GLN A 71 7.22 -4.39 -9.14
C GLN A 71 6.72 -5.26 -10.29
N ARG A 72 5.47 -5.72 -10.25
CA ARG A 72 4.85 -6.49 -11.34
C ARG A 72 4.87 -5.73 -12.67
N LYS A 73 4.57 -4.43 -12.63
CA LYS A 73 4.67 -3.54 -13.80
C LYS A 73 6.09 -3.55 -14.38
N LEU A 74 7.10 -3.34 -13.54
CA LEU A 74 8.51 -3.29 -13.97
C LEU A 74 9.00 -4.64 -14.49
N GLU A 75 8.59 -5.74 -13.86
CA GLU A 75 8.90 -7.11 -14.29
C GLU A 75 8.30 -7.41 -15.67
N CYS A 76 7.03 -7.06 -15.88
CA CYS A 76 6.39 -7.25 -17.18
C CYS A 76 7.09 -6.45 -18.28
N VAL A 77 7.44 -5.18 -18.02
CA VAL A 77 8.20 -4.34 -18.95
C VAL A 77 9.56 -4.97 -19.29
N ARG A 78 10.24 -5.53 -18.30
CA ARG A 78 11.54 -6.19 -18.51
C ARG A 78 11.40 -7.48 -19.30
N TYR A 79 10.36 -8.27 -19.06
CA TYR A 79 10.14 -9.55 -19.71
C TYR A 79 9.69 -9.39 -21.17
N GLU A 80 8.72 -8.51 -21.45
CA GLU A 80 8.14 -8.34 -22.80
C GLU A 80 8.93 -7.38 -23.70
N GLY A 81 9.78 -6.52 -23.14
CA GLY A 81 10.64 -5.61 -23.91
C GLY A 81 9.86 -4.62 -24.77
N HIS A 82 9.88 -4.81 -26.09
CA HIS A 82 9.28 -3.89 -27.07
C HIS A 82 7.74 -3.98 -27.13
N GLU A 83 7.15 -5.16 -26.94
CA GLU A 83 5.68 -5.38 -27.00
C GLU A 83 4.95 -5.06 -25.68
N ARG A 84 5.65 -4.42 -24.73
CA ARG A 84 5.13 -4.11 -23.39
C ARG A 84 3.79 -3.37 -23.37
N HIS A 85 3.52 -2.54 -24.39
CA HIS A 85 2.34 -1.67 -24.40
C HIS A 85 1.03 -2.45 -24.56
N GLU A 86 1.05 -3.55 -25.31
CA GLU A 86 -0.12 -4.39 -25.54
C GLU A 86 -0.20 -5.50 -24.48
N ARG A 87 0.91 -6.20 -24.25
CA ARG A 87 0.95 -7.36 -23.35
C ARG A 87 0.85 -7.01 -21.87
N CYS A 88 1.43 -5.88 -21.44
CA CYS A 88 1.39 -5.45 -20.04
C CYS A 88 0.23 -4.49 -19.72
N LYS A 89 -0.68 -4.22 -20.69
CA LYS A 89 -1.75 -3.22 -20.54
C LYS A 89 -2.56 -3.41 -19.26
N LYS A 90 -3.00 -4.64 -18.99
CA LYS A 90 -3.78 -4.96 -17.78
C LYS A 90 -3.04 -4.60 -16.49
N ILE A 91 -1.75 -4.91 -16.41
CA ILE A 91 -0.92 -4.61 -15.22
C ILE A 91 -0.72 -3.09 -15.08
N PHE A 92 -0.64 -2.36 -16.20
CA PHE A 92 -0.55 -0.90 -16.17
C PHE A 92 -1.84 -0.28 -15.65
N ASP A 93 -2.99 -0.77 -16.12
CA ASP A 93 -4.30 -0.30 -15.68
C ASP A 93 -4.52 -0.59 -14.19
N GLU A 94 -4.22 -1.82 -13.73
CA GLU A 94 -4.29 -2.20 -12.31
C GLU A 94 -3.37 -1.33 -11.42
N TYR A 95 -2.14 -1.06 -11.88
CA TYR A 95 -1.21 -0.18 -11.15
C TYR A 95 -1.73 1.25 -11.10
N ALA A 96 -2.21 1.79 -12.22
CA ALA A 96 -2.71 3.15 -12.30
C ALA A 96 -3.94 3.35 -11.41
N GLU A 97 -4.88 2.40 -11.42
CA GLU A 97 -6.05 2.43 -10.53
C GLU A 97 -5.63 2.39 -9.06
N ALA A 98 -4.71 1.48 -8.70
CA ALA A 98 -4.24 1.37 -7.32
C ALA A 98 -3.47 2.63 -6.85
N GLU A 99 -2.64 3.22 -7.71
CA GLU A 99 -1.91 4.46 -7.43
C GLU A 99 -2.88 5.63 -7.23
N LEU A 100 -3.89 5.75 -8.11
CA LEU A 100 -4.94 6.76 -7.98
C LEU A 100 -5.73 6.59 -6.67
N ASN A 101 -6.16 5.37 -6.36
CA ASN A 101 -6.88 5.08 -5.12
C ASN A 101 -6.05 5.38 -3.87
N TYR A 102 -4.75 5.05 -3.89
CA TYR A 102 -3.82 5.39 -2.82
C TYR A 102 -3.69 6.90 -2.65
N PHE A 103 -3.51 7.65 -3.74
CA PHE A 103 -3.39 9.11 -3.71
C PHE A 103 -4.69 9.79 -3.25
N ILE A 104 -5.85 9.30 -3.70
CA ILE A 104 -7.15 9.79 -3.26
C ILE A 104 -7.28 9.67 -1.73
N LYS A 105 -6.86 8.56 -1.14
CA LYS A 105 -6.96 8.32 0.31
C LYS A 105 -5.88 9.04 1.11
N TYR A 106 -4.62 8.98 0.67
CA TYR A 106 -3.44 9.38 1.47
C TYR A 106 -2.69 10.61 0.96
N GLY A 107 -2.95 11.05 -0.27
CA GLY A 107 -2.34 12.26 -0.84
C GLY A 107 -2.69 13.52 -0.05
N ASP A 108 -1.79 14.51 -0.07
CA ASP A 108 -2.00 15.85 0.51
C ASP A 108 -2.35 15.89 2.01
N LEU A 109 -2.09 14.82 2.76
CA LEU A 109 -2.28 14.79 4.22
C LEU A 109 -1.12 15.44 5.00
N GLY A 110 -0.06 15.87 4.32
CA GLY A 110 1.14 16.43 4.93
C GLY A 110 2.08 15.38 5.55
N ALA A 111 3.10 15.85 6.27
CA ALA A 111 4.18 14.99 6.79
C ALA A 111 3.74 14.03 7.91
N PHE A 112 2.69 14.38 8.67
CA PHE A 112 2.23 13.62 9.83
C PHE A 112 0.77 13.16 9.67
N PRO A 113 0.47 12.26 8.72
CA PRO A 113 -0.90 11.89 8.41
C PRO A 113 -1.59 11.24 9.63
N THR A 114 -2.81 11.69 9.91
CA THR A 114 -3.68 11.15 10.97
C THR A 114 -4.99 10.66 10.38
N ALA A 115 -5.65 9.74 11.08
CA ALA A 115 -6.97 9.23 10.70
C ALA A 115 -7.99 10.37 10.60
N LYS A 116 -7.90 11.37 11.48
CA LYS A 116 -8.76 12.56 11.47
C LYS A 116 -8.63 13.36 10.18
N TRP A 117 -7.41 13.60 9.69
CA TRP A 117 -7.20 14.34 8.44
C TRP A 117 -7.68 13.56 7.23
N ALA A 118 -7.43 12.25 7.18
CA ALA A 118 -7.96 11.39 6.12
C ALA A 118 -9.49 11.38 6.10
N TYR A 119 -10.12 11.35 7.28
CA TYR A 119 -11.57 11.43 7.41
C TYR A 119 -12.14 12.78 6.97
N MET A 120 -11.48 13.90 7.30
CA MET A 120 -11.90 15.21 6.80
C MET A 120 -11.75 15.30 5.27
N LYS A 121 -10.66 14.78 4.70
CA LYS A 121 -10.48 14.69 3.24
C LYS A 121 -11.62 13.90 2.59
N GLN A 122 -11.99 12.76 3.18
CA GLN A 122 -13.12 11.95 2.72
C GLN A 122 -14.44 12.73 2.77
N LYS A 123 -14.70 13.47 3.86
CA LYS A 123 -15.88 14.34 3.96
C LYS A 123 -15.91 15.42 2.87
N HIS A 124 -14.79 16.09 2.63
CA HIS A 124 -14.68 17.09 1.56
C HIS A 124 -15.02 16.49 0.20
N ARG A 125 -14.51 15.30 -0.11
CA ARG A 125 -14.84 14.56 -1.33
C ARG A 125 -16.34 14.26 -1.42
N MET A 126 -16.95 13.72 -0.37
CA MET A 126 -18.38 13.39 -0.37
C MET A 126 -19.27 14.62 -0.52
N VAL A 127 -18.94 15.74 0.12
CA VAL A 127 -19.68 17.01 -0.05
C VAL A 127 -19.55 17.52 -1.49
N HIS A 128 -18.35 17.45 -2.06
CA HIS A 128 -18.11 17.83 -3.45
C HIS A 128 -18.91 16.97 -4.43
N GLU A 129 -18.92 15.64 -4.26
CA GLU A 129 -19.71 14.72 -5.08
C GLU A 129 -21.22 15.02 -4.95
N ARG A 130 -21.71 15.29 -3.74
CA ARG A 130 -23.11 15.70 -3.51
C ARG A 130 -23.47 17.01 -4.21
N ARG A 131 -22.60 18.03 -4.18
CA ARG A 131 -22.84 19.32 -4.86
C ARG A 131 -22.85 19.17 -6.37
N LYS A 132 -21.96 18.33 -6.92
CA LYS A 132 -21.95 17.98 -8.35
C LYS A 132 -23.24 17.30 -8.77
N ALA A 133 -23.68 16.30 -8.01
CA ALA A 133 -24.94 15.60 -8.27
C ALA A 133 -26.15 16.54 -8.19
N ALA A 134 -26.14 17.51 -7.29
CA ALA A 134 -27.19 18.52 -7.15
C ALA A 134 -27.10 19.68 -8.17
N GLY A 135 -26.06 19.73 -9.02
CA GLY A 135 -25.83 20.81 -9.97
C GLY A 135 -25.50 22.17 -9.35
N THR A 136 -25.21 22.22 -8.04
CA THR A 136 -24.92 23.46 -7.29
C THR A 136 -23.44 23.79 -7.19
N TRP A 137 -22.57 22.92 -7.69
CA TRP A 137 -21.13 23.13 -7.69
C TRP A 137 -20.73 24.18 -8.73
N ASN A 138 -20.09 25.26 -8.28
CA ASN A 138 -19.50 26.28 -9.13
C ASN A 138 -18.00 26.42 -8.78
N PRO A 139 -17.06 26.19 -9.71
CA PRO A 139 -15.63 26.35 -9.46
C PRO A 139 -15.15 27.81 -9.40
N GLU A 140 -15.95 28.77 -9.85
CA GLU A 140 -15.59 30.20 -9.96
C GLU A 140 -16.09 31.05 -8.77
N LYS A 141 -16.85 30.46 -7.85
CA LYS A 141 -17.26 31.08 -6.58
C LYS A 141 -16.38 30.61 -5.44
#